data_AF-A0A2W4VM76-F1
#
_entry.id   AF-A0A2W4VM76-F1
#
_cell.length_a   1.000
_cell.length_b   1.000
_cell.length_c   1.000
_cell.angle_alpha   90.00
_cell.angle_beta   90.00
_cell.angle_gamma   90.00
#
_symmetry.space_group_name_H-M   'P 1'
#
loop_
_entity.id
_entity.type
_entity.pdbx_description
1 polymer ?
#
loop_
_entity_poly.entity_id
_entity_poly.type
_entity_poly.pdbx_seq_one_letter_code
_entity_poly.pdbx_strand_id
1 'polypeptide(L)'
;MTVLTERFTRAVDCARVAHAEHFRKGSGIPYIYHLLGVSSLVIEFGGSEDQAIADLLHDVIEDCGAEHGHRDAAHRGHTARWRRRPGLTAR
;
A
#
# COMPACT_ATOMS: atom_id res chain seq x y z
N MET A 1 23.45 -1.84 7.04
CA MET A 1 22.20 -2.25 7.70
C MET A 1 21.20 -1.13 7.55
N THR A 2 20.07 -1.39 6.91
CA THR A 2 19.01 -0.39 6.70
C THR A 2 18.13 -0.32 7.95
N VAL A 3 18.00 0.87 8.53
CA VAL A 3 17.10 1.11 9.67
C VAL A 3 15.77 1.57 9.12
N LEU A 4 14.70 0.84 9.43
CA LEU A 4 13.34 1.22 9.07
C LEU A 4 12.75 2.05 10.21
N THR A 5 12.29 3.25 9.88
CA THR A 5 11.73 4.22 10.81
C THR A 5 10.21 4.24 10.71
N GLU A 6 9.58 5.14 11.45
CA GLU A 6 8.15 5.43 11.34
C GLU A 6 7.72 5.80 9.92
N ARG A 7 8.62 6.32 9.07
CA ARG A 7 8.33 6.59 7.65
C ARG A 7 7.95 5.32 6.89
N PHE A 8 8.63 4.21 7.17
CA PHE A 8 8.32 2.93 6.55
C PHE A 8 6.96 2.40 7.01
N THR A 9 6.65 2.46 8.31
CA THR A 9 5.32 2.08 8.85
C THR A 9 4.20 2.83 8.15
N ARG A 10 4.39 4.15 7.97
CA ARG A 10 3.45 5.03 7.29
C ARG A 10 3.27 4.67 5.82
N ALA A 11 4.34 4.30 5.13
CA ALA A 11 4.27 3.85 3.74
C ALA A 11 3.49 2.53 3.60
N VAL A 12 3.71 1.57 4.52
CA VAL A 12 2.94 0.32 4.56
C VAL A 12 1.44 0.60 4.76
N ASP A 13 1.09 1.49 5.68
CA ASP A 13 -0.32 1.81 5.94
C ASP A 13 -0.97 2.53 4.74
N CYS A 14 -0.24 3.43 4.08
CA CYS A 14 -0.68 4.10 2.86
C CYS A 14 -0.98 3.07 1.75
N ALA A 15 -0.03 2.18 1.46
CA ALA A 15 -0.19 1.12 0.47
C ALA A 15 -1.37 0.19 0.80
N ARG A 16 -1.53 -0.19 2.08
CA ARG A 16 -2.64 -1.01 2.56
C ARG A 16 -4.00 -0.36 2.33
N VAL A 17 -4.10 0.95 2.61
CA VAL A 17 -5.35 1.70 2.44
C VAL A 17 -5.67 1.94 0.97
N ALA A 18 -4.69 2.32 0.16
CA ALA A 18 -4.87 2.58 -1.26
C ALA A 18 -5.34 1.32 -2.01
N HIS A 19 -4.69 0.17 -1.73
CA HIS A 19 -4.98 -1.10 -2.41
C HIS A 19 -5.95 -2.01 -1.64
N ALA A 20 -6.76 -1.47 -0.71
CA ALA A 20 -7.60 -2.28 0.19
C ALA A 20 -8.60 -3.20 -0.53
N GLU A 21 -9.03 -2.82 -1.74
CA GLU A 21 -9.98 -3.59 -2.55
C GLU A 21 -9.31 -4.21 -3.80
N HIS A 22 -7.99 -4.10 -3.94
CA HIS A 22 -7.24 -4.65 -5.07
C HIS A 22 -6.74 -6.07 -4.77
N PHE A 23 -6.82 -6.93 -5.79
CA PHE A 23 -6.36 -8.31 -5.74
C PHE A 23 -5.46 -8.60 -6.95
N ARG A 24 -4.51 -9.52 -6.78
CA ARG A 24 -3.62 -9.95 -7.87
C ARG A 24 -4.42 -10.67 -8.95
N LYS A 25 -4.27 -10.24 -10.21
CA LYS A 25 -4.94 -10.83 -11.39
C LYS A 25 -4.79 -12.35 -11.43
N GLY A 26 -5.89 -13.06 -11.69
CA GLY A 26 -5.91 -14.52 -11.74
C GLY A 26 -5.78 -15.21 -10.37
N SER A 27 -5.86 -14.46 -9.26
CA SER A 27 -5.83 -15.00 -7.91
C SER A 27 -6.73 -14.19 -6.96
N GLY A 28 -6.95 -14.71 -5.75
CA GLY A 28 -7.63 -13.99 -4.65
C GLY A 28 -6.68 -13.32 -3.66
N ILE A 29 -5.40 -13.19 -4.00
CA ILE A 29 -4.38 -12.67 -3.08
C ILE A 29 -4.49 -11.14 -3.02
N PRO A 30 -4.59 -10.52 -1.82
CA PRO A 30 -4.61 -9.06 -1.67
C PRO A 30 -3.38 -8.41 -2.31
N TYR A 31 -3.56 -7.29 -3.01
CA TYR A 31 -2.48 -6.69 -3.82
C TYR A 31 -1.26 -6.24 -2.99
N ILE A 32 -1.45 -5.84 -1.73
CA ILE A 32 -0.36 -5.49 -0.79
C ILE A 32 0.71 -6.57 -0.66
N TYR A 33 0.38 -7.84 -0.93
CA TYR A 33 1.36 -8.93 -1.03
C TYR A 33 2.50 -8.60 -2.01
N HIS A 34 2.16 -8.06 -3.18
CA HIS A 34 3.14 -7.69 -4.19
C HIS A 34 4.05 -6.56 -3.71
N LEU A 35 3.46 -5.51 -3.13
CA LEU A 35 4.16 -4.32 -2.65
C LEU A 35 5.14 -4.66 -1.51
N LEU A 36 4.72 -5.50 -0.57
CA LEU A 36 5.60 -6.02 0.47
C LEU A 36 6.72 -6.89 -0.11
N GLY A 37 6.41 -7.70 -1.13
CA GLY A 37 7.39 -8.54 -1.83
C GLY A 37 8.51 -7.73 -2.48
N VAL A 38 8.17 -6.72 -3.28
CA VAL A 38 9.19 -5.87 -3.94
C VAL A 38 10.02 -5.08 -2.93
N SER A 39 9.39 -4.51 -1.90
CA SER A 39 10.09 -3.79 -0.83
C SER A 39 11.06 -4.70 -0.06
N SER A 40 10.67 -5.96 0.17
CA SER A 40 11.55 -6.94 0.83
C SER A 40 12.81 -7.25 0.01
N LEU A 41 12.70 -7.31 -1.33
CA LEU A 41 13.84 -7.51 -2.22
C LEU A 41 14.81 -6.33 -2.13
N VAL A 42 14.32 -5.09 -2.13
CA VAL A 42 15.19 -3.91 -1.97
C VAL A 42 15.98 -3.97 -0.67
N ILE A 43 15.33 -4.33 0.44
CA ILE A 43 15.99 -4.47 1.73
C ILE A 43 17.03 -5.61 1.69
N GLU A 44 16.68 -6.76 1.11
CA GLU A 44 17.58 -7.92 0.96
C GLU A 44 18.86 -7.57 0.19
N PHE A 45 18.74 -6.77 -0.88
CA PHE A 45 19.86 -6.35 -1.70
C PHE A 45 20.54 -5.05 -1.22
N GLY A 46 20.30 -4.64 0.03
CA GLY A 46 21.03 -3.55 0.69
C GLY A 46 20.56 -2.13 0.34
N GLY A 47 19.33 -2.00 -0.18
CA GLY A 47 18.72 -0.72 -0.49
C GLY A 47 18.41 0.11 0.76
N SER A 48 18.27 1.42 0.56
CA SER A 48 17.95 2.39 1.60
C SER A 48 16.47 2.33 2.01
N GLU A 49 16.15 2.97 3.14
CA GLU A 49 14.74 3.12 3.56
C GLU A 49 13.92 3.85 2.50
N ASP A 50 14.47 4.89 1.87
CA ASP A 50 13.75 5.64 0.83
C ASP A 50 13.47 4.78 -0.40
N GLN A 51 14.39 3.88 -0.79
CA GLN A 51 14.16 2.91 -1.87
C GLN A 51 13.09 1.88 -1.48
N ALA A 52 13.14 1.37 -0.24
CA ALA A 52 12.14 0.41 0.23
C ALA A 52 10.74 1.03 0.33
N ILE A 53 10.65 2.33 0.67
CA ILE A 53 9.41 3.11 0.66
C ILE A 53 8.94 3.37 -0.77
N ALA A 54 9.84 3.72 -1.70
CA ALA A 54 9.48 3.91 -3.10
C ALA A 54 8.84 2.64 -3.68
N ASP A 55 9.43 1.49 -3.39
CA ASP A 55 8.90 0.18 -3.81
C ASP A 55 7.54 -0.16 -3.18
N LEU A 56 7.27 0.27 -1.94
CA LEU A 56 5.94 0.11 -1.35
C LEU A 56 4.86 0.93 -2.06
N LEU A 57 5.22 2.08 -2.60
CA LEU A 57 4.29 3.09 -3.10
C LEU A 57 4.24 3.17 -4.62
N HIS A 58 5.04 2.38 -5.33
CA HIS A 58 5.25 2.52 -6.78
C HIS A 58 3.95 2.44 -7.60
N ASP A 59 3.02 1.56 -7.21
CA ASP A 59 1.74 1.37 -7.89
C ASP A 59 0.61 2.27 -7.36
N VAL A 60 0.82 3.00 -6.25
CA VAL A 60 -0.28 3.72 -5.58
C VAL A 60 -0.86 4.82 -6.47
N ILE A 61 -0.01 5.59 -7.15
CA ILE A 61 -0.48 6.67 -8.03
C ILE A 61 -1.06 6.08 -9.33
N GLU A 62 -0.41 5.06 -9.89
CA GLU A 62 -0.79 4.44 -11.15
C GLU A 62 -2.15 3.73 -11.06
N ASP A 63 -2.36 2.93 -10.01
CA ASP A 63 -3.54 2.08 -9.86
C ASP A 63 -4.68 2.72 -9.07
N CYS A 64 -4.37 3.62 -8.13
CA CYS A 64 -5.36 4.19 -7.21
C CYS A 64 -5.63 5.68 -7.45
N GLY A 65 -4.91 6.34 -8.36
CA GLY A 65 -5.11 7.74 -8.70
C GLY A 65 -4.30 8.74 -7.86
N ALA A 66 -4.09 9.94 -8.43
CA ALA A 66 -3.19 10.96 -7.90
C ALA A 66 -3.60 11.52 -6.52
N GLU A 67 -4.87 11.38 -6.11
CA GLU A 67 -5.35 11.76 -4.79
C GLU A 67 -4.71 10.94 -3.64
N HIS A 68 -4.03 9.84 -3.99
CA HIS A 68 -3.26 9.01 -3.07
C HIS A 68 -1.77 9.42 -3.00
N GLY A 69 -1.27 10.20 -3.98
CA GLY A 69 0.13 10.60 -4.09
C GLY A 69 0.63 11.62 -3.05
N HIS A 70 -0.27 12.19 -2.25
CA HIS A 70 0.05 13.20 -1.23
C HIS A 70 -0.43 12.84 0.18
N ARG A 71 -0.81 11.59 0.44
CA ARG A 71 -1.16 11.16 1.80
C ARG A 71 0.11 10.90 2.60
N ASP A 72 0.77 11.99 2.98
CA ASP A 72 1.55 12.00 4.22
C ASP A 72 0.66 11.40 5.29
N ALA A 73 1.16 10.34 5.92
CA ALA A 73 0.45 9.57 6.94
C ALA A 73 0.18 10.39 8.20
N ALA A 74 -0.75 11.34 8.08
CA ALA A 74 -1.43 12.00 9.15
C ALA A 74 -2.57 11.08 9.56
N HIS A 75 -2.30 10.31 10.60
CA HIS A 75 -3.25 9.66 11.48
C HIS A 75 -4.51 10.54 11.63
N ARG A 76 -5.60 10.21 10.94
CA ARG A 76 -6.95 10.61 11.37
C ARG A 76 -7.52 9.44 12.16
N GLY A 77 -7.54 9.64 13.47
CA GLY A 77 -8.18 8.72 14.40
C GLY A 77 -9.63 8.43 14.01
N HIS A 78 -10.06 7.23 14.37
CA HIS A 78 -11.42 6.70 14.36
C HIS A 78 -12.52 7.77 14.20
N THR A 79 -13.28 7.71 13.10
CA THR A 79 -14.75 7.74 13.05
C THR A 79 -15.27 7.92 11.61
N ALA A 80 -16.43 7.32 11.36
CA ALA A 80 -17.35 7.59 10.25
C ALA A 80 -17.14 6.91 8.89
N ARG A 81 -17.81 5.75 8.77
CA ARG A 81 -18.86 5.50 7.76
C ARG A 81 -18.40 5.22 6.32
N TRP A 82 -17.80 4.06 6.12
CA TRP A 82 -17.72 3.44 4.78
C TRP A 82 -18.97 2.58 4.50
N ARG A 83 -20.13 3.23 4.31
CA ARG A 83 -21.24 2.69 3.49
C ARG A 83 -20.99 3.25 2.09
N ARG A 84 -20.91 2.45 1.02
CA ARG A 84 -21.91 1.46 0.61
C ARG A 84 -21.26 0.23 -0.06
N ARG A 85 -21.55 -0.96 0.46
CA ARG A 85 -21.85 -2.12 -0.41
C ARG A 85 -23.28 -1.94 -0.92
N PRO A 86 -23.50 -1.97 -2.25
CA PRO A 86 -24.24 -3.10 -2.81
C PRO A 86 -23.61 -3.58 -4.12
N GLY A 87 -23.56 -4.89 -4.33
CA GLY A 87 -23.22 -5.46 -5.63
C GLY A 87 -22.21 -6.59 -5.63
N LEU A 88 -22.32 -7.55 -4.70
CA LEU A 88 -21.88 -8.91 -5.02
C LEU A 88 -22.95 -9.50 -5.97
N THR A 89 -22.73 -9.38 -7.26
CA THR A 89 -23.26 -10.34 -8.22
C THR A 89 -22.09 -11.13 -8.76
N ALA A 90 -21.87 -12.30 -8.15
CA ALA A 90 -21.19 -13.38 -8.81
C ALA A 90 -22.00 -13.77 -10.05
N ARG A 91 -21.37 -13.65 -11.23
CA ARG A 91 -21.62 -14.48 -12.41
C ARG A 91 -20.29 -14.66 -13.13
#